data_AF-A0AAV3FMH8-F1
#
_entry.id   AF-A0AAV3FMH8-F1
#
_cell.length_a   1.000
_cell.length_b   1.000
_cell.length_c   1.000
_cell.angle_alpha   90.00
_cell.angle_beta   90.00
_cell.angle_gamma   90.00
#
_symmetry.space_group_name_H-M   'P 1'
#
loop_
_entity.id
_entity.type
_entity.pdbx_description
1 polymer ?
#
loop_
_entity_poly.entity_id
_entity_poly.type
_entity_poly.pdbx_seq_one_letter_code
_entity_poly.pdbx_strand_id
1 'polypeptide(L)'
;MASHEAYRTPSLESGLVVFTIVADAFARNMVRSLVGSCIKVGSGRKSLEWFAGKMAEPVREGSSGPIAPQGLTLEHIAYPADDQLAARAEAIRAVRTL
;
A
#
# COMPACT_ATOMS: atom_id res chain seq x y z
N MET A 1 2.22 4.43 17.88
CA MET A 1 1.74 4.63 16.49
C MET A 1 1.55 6.10 16.28
N ALA A 2 2.57 6.81 15.80
CA ALA A 2 2.44 8.24 15.51
C ALA A 2 1.33 8.42 14.47
N SER A 3 0.29 9.16 14.83
CA SER A 3 -0.74 9.63 13.93
C SER A 3 -0.06 10.46 12.84
N HIS A 4 0.07 9.91 11.63
CA HIS A 4 0.60 10.67 10.49
C HIS A 4 -0.45 11.70 10.04
N GLU A 5 -0.48 12.84 10.73
CA GLU A 5 -1.20 14.06 10.32
C GLU A 5 -0.65 14.63 8.99
N ALA A 6 0.49 14.09 8.52
CA ALA A 6 1.20 14.51 7.32
C ALA A 6 0.58 14.08 5.98
N TYR A 7 -0.39 13.17 5.96
CA TYR A 7 -0.98 12.69 4.70
C TYR A 7 -2.44 13.13 4.57
N ARG A 8 -2.69 14.05 3.63
CA ARG A 8 -4.06 14.30 3.15
C ARG A 8 -4.49 13.10 2.31
N THR A 9 -5.54 12.40 2.73
CA THR A 9 -6.05 11.20 2.03
C THR A 9 -7.43 11.49 1.42
N PRO A 10 -7.54 12.31 0.35
CA PRO A 10 -8.80 12.45 -0.33
C PRO A 10 -9.18 11.08 -0.94
N SER A 11 -10.44 10.67 -0.79
CA SER A 11 -10.96 9.49 -1.49
C SER A 11 -11.41 9.82 -2.92
N LEU A 12 -11.67 11.11 -3.19
CA LEU A 12 -12.08 11.65 -4.47
C LEU A 12 -11.33 12.95 -4.76
N GLU A 13 -10.81 13.08 -5.98
CA GLU A 13 -10.14 14.29 -6.46
C GLU A 13 -10.29 14.40 -7.97
N SER A 14 -10.75 15.56 -8.46
CA SER A 14 -10.86 15.84 -9.91
C SER A 14 -11.63 14.76 -10.69
N GLY A 15 -12.68 14.17 -10.08
CA GLY A 15 -13.47 13.09 -10.68
C GLY A 15 -12.82 11.70 -10.66
N LEU A 16 -11.69 11.55 -9.98
CA LEU A 16 -10.96 10.29 -9.80
C LEU A 16 -11.17 9.74 -8.39
N VAL A 17 -11.17 8.40 -8.27
CA VAL A 17 -11.01 7.72 -6.98
C VAL A 17 -9.52 7.65 -6.66
N VAL A 18 -9.13 8.15 -5.49
CA VAL A 18 -7.74 8.25 -5.06
C VAL A 18 -7.46 7.25 -3.94
N PHE A 19 -6.37 6.50 -4.08
CA PHE A 19 -5.87 5.57 -3.07
C PHE A 19 -4.54 6.10 -2.52
N THR A 20 -4.53 6.58 -1.27
CA THR A 20 -3.30 6.90 -0.55
C THR A 20 -2.88 5.70 0.30
N ILE A 21 -1.72 5.13 0.01
CA ILE A 21 -1.21 3.96 0.72
C ILE A 21 0.16 4.31 1.31
N VAL A 22 0.29 4.19 2.63
CA VAL A 22 1.51 4.52 3.38
C VAL A 22 1.98 3.27 4.11
N ALA A 23 3.27 2.95 3.98
CA ALA A 23 3.90 1.81 4.65
C ALA A 23 5.39 2.10 4.88
N ASP A 24 6.02 1.31 5.75
CA ASP A 24 7.48 1.33 5.95
C ASP A 24 8.22 0.72 4.75
N ALA A 25 7.61 -0.26 4.09
CA ALA A 25 8.11 -0.89 2.87
C ALA A 25 6.95 -1.48 2.04
N PHE A 26 7.19 -1.60 0.73
CA PHE A 26 6.27 -2.25 -0.19
C PHE A 26 6.95 -3.43 -0.89
N ALA A 27 6.29 -4.59 -0.92
CA ALA A 27 6.76 -5.70 -1.75
C ALA A 27 6.52 -5.42 -3.25
N ARG A 28 7.23 -6.15 -4.11
CA ARG A 28 7.04 -6.04 -5.57
C ARG A 28 5.57 -6.24 -5.93
N ASN A 29 5.01 -5.30 -6.69
CA ASN A 29 3.61 -5.25 -7.13
C ASN A 29 2.55 -5.06 -6.04
N MET A 30 2.91 -4.96 -4.75
CA MET A 30 1.96 -4.90 -3.62
C MET A 30 0.88 -3.84 -3.81
N VAL A 31 1.28 -2.59 -4.04
CA VAL A 31 0.34 -1.46 -4.19
C VAL A 31 -0.61 -1.67 -5.37
N ARG A 32 -0.07 -2.06 -6.53
CA ARG A 32 -0.86 -2.31 -7.75
C ARG A 32 -1.82 -3.50 -7.59
N SER A 33 -1.45 -4.49 -6.79
CA SER A 33 -2.30 -5.64 -6.49
C SER A 33 -3.39 -5.34 -5.48
N LEU A 34 -3.09 -4.52 -4.48
CA LEU A 34 -4.06 -4.02 -3.52
C LEU A 34 -5.15 -3.20 -4.24
N VAL A 35 -4.74 -2.19 -5.01
CA VAL A 35 -5.66 -1.32 -5.77
C VAL A 35 -6.46 -2.12 -6.80
N GLY A 36 -5.82 -3.07 -7.51
CA GLY A 36 -6.51 -3.95 -8.44
C GLY A 36 -7.61 -4.80 -7.79
N SER A 37 -7.39 -5.23 -6.55
CA SER A 37 -8.38 -5.97 -5.76
C SER A 37 -9.52 -5.06 -5.28
N CYS A 38 -9.21 -3.85 -4.81
CA CYS A 38 -10.22 -2.84 -4.45
C CYS A 38 -11.14 -2.50 -5.63
N ILE A 39 -10.59 -2.33 -6.83
CA ILE A 39 -11.38 -2.05 -8.04
C ILE A 39 -12.30 -3.23 -8.40
N LYS A 40 -11.85 -4.47 -8.25
CA LYS A 40 -12.70 -5.66 -8.49
C LYS A 40 -13.88 -5.71 -7.51
N VAL A 41 -13.67 -5.33 -6.26
CA VAL A 41 -14.74 -5.24 -5.25
C VAL A 41 -15.69 -4.08 -5.57
N GLY A 42 -15.15 -2.88 -5.76
CA GLY A 42 -15.95 -1.69 -6.07
C GLY A 42 -16.75 -1.79 -7.37
N SER A 43 -16.30 -2.61 -8.32
CA SER A 43 -17.03 -2.88 -9.56
C SER A 43 -17.95 -4.12 -9.49
N GLY A 44 -18.13 -4.73 -8.32
CA GLY A 44 -18.97 -5.93 -8.13
C GLY A 44 -18.44 -7.23 -8.74
N ARG A 45 -17.20 -7.27 -9.23
CA ARG A 45 -16.59 -8.49 -9.81
C ARG A 45 -16.09 -9.47 -8.75
N LYS A 46 -15.91 -9.01 -7.50
CA LYS A 46 -15.53 -9.81 -6.33
C LYS A 46 -16.27 -9.30 -5.09
N SER A 47 -16.47 -10.17 -4.10
CA SER A 47 -17.09 -9.80 -2.83
C SER A 47 -16.08 -9.20 -1.85
N LEU A 48 -16.59 -8.49 -0.84
CA LEU A 48 -15.78 -8.05 0.30
C LEU A 48 -15.19 -9.25 1.07
N GLU A 49 -15.93 -10.34 1.19
CA GLU A 49 -15.46 -11.58 1.82
C GLU A 49 -14.25 -12.17 1.08
N TRP A 50 -14.29 -12.20 -0.26
CA TRP A 50 -13.14 -12.62 -1.06
C TRP A 50 -11.90 -11.77 -0.76
N PHE A 51 -12.07 -10.45 -0.65
CA PHE A 51 -10.97 -9.55 -0.33
C PHE A 51 -10.43 -9.77 1.09
N ALA A 52 -11.32 -9.93 2.08
CA ALA A 52 -10.94 -10.25 3.45
C ALA A 52 -10.13 -11.56 3.52
N GLY A 53 -10.55 -12.59 2.77
CA GLY A 53 -9.80 -13.85 2.67
C GLY A 53 -8.38 -13.66 2.13
N LYS A 54 -8.19 -12.80 1.12
CA LYS A 54 -6.84 -12.48 0.60
C LYS A 54 -5.94 -11.77 1.60
N MET A 55 -6.51 -11.00 2.53
CA MET A 55 -5.74 -10.35 3.60
C MET A 55 -5.42 -11.31 4.74
N ALA A 56 -6.36 -12.21 5.07
CA ALA A 56 -6.19 -13.20 6.12
C ALA A 56 -5.16 -14.29 5.75
N GLU A 57 -5.12 -14.68 4.48
CA GLU A 57 -4.18 -15.68 3.97
C GLU A 57 -3.43 -15.13 2.74
N PRO A 58 -2.31 -14.42 2.96
CA PRO A 58 -1.56 -13.79 1.88
C PRO A 58 -0.82 -14.82 1.02
N VAL A 59 -1.47 -15.32 -0.02
CA VAL A 59 -0.87 -16.24 -0.99
C VAL A 59 -0.45 -15.46 -2.24
N ARG A 60 0.74 -15.80 -2.77
CA ARG A 60 1.22 -15.22 -4.02
C ARG A 60 0.53 -15.89 -5.21
N GLU A 61 -0.56 -15.29 -5.65
CA GLU A 61 -1.37 -15.78 -6.76
C GLU A 61 -1.82 -14.65 -7.68
N GLY A 62 -2.08 -14.95 -8.96
CA GLY A 62 -2.41 -13.94 -9.97
C GLY A 62 -3.81 -13.32 -9.85
N SER A 63 -4.64 -13.77 -8.91
CA SER A 63 -6.06 -13.42 -8.82
C SER A 63 -6.30 -11.97 -8.36
N SER A 64 -5.36 -11.37 -7.64
CA SER A 64 -5.33 -9.92 -7.34
C SER A 64 -4.79 -9.11 -8.54
N GLY A 65 -3.88 -9.68 -9.33
CA GLY A 65 -3.19 -9.06 -10.47
C GLY A 65 -2.34 -7.87 -10.04
N PRO A 66 -1.50 -7.27 -10.90
CA PRO A 66 -1.21 -5.83 -10.75
C PRO A 66 -2.01 -5.06 -11.80
N ILE A 67 -2.77 -4.03 -11.38
CA ILE A 67 -3.39 -3.10 -12.32
C ILE A 67 -2.33 -2.33 -13.12
N ALA A 68 -2.69 -1.69 -14.24
CA ALA A 68 -1.77 -0.87 -15.03
C ALA A 68 -1.02 0.18 -14.18
N PRO A 69 0.27 0.46 -14.47
CA PRO A 69 1.13 1.26 -13.57
C PRO A 69 0.89 2.77 -13.62
N GLN A 70 0.22 3.29 -14.64
CA GLN A 70 0.16 4.72 -14.96
C GLN A 70 -0.55 5.57 -13.89
N GLY A 71 -1.36 4.95 -13.03
CA GLY A 71 -2.05 5.61 -11.92
C GLY A 71 -1.30 5.58 -10.59
N LEU A 72 -0.07 5.07 -10.55
CA LEU A 72 0.73 4.98 -9.32
C LEU A 72 1.87 6.00 -9.34
N THR A 73 1.84 6.92 -8.38
CA THR A 73 2.88 7.92 -8.14
C THR A 73 3.46 7.76 -6.74
N LEU A 74 4.77 7.94 -6.60
CA LEU A 74 5.41 8.09 -5.29
C LEU A 74 5.32 9.56 -4.87
N GLU A 75 4.46 9.87 -3.91
CA GLU A 75 4.19 11.24 -3.50
C GLU A 75 5.16 11.76 -2.42
N HIS A 76 5.54 10.92 -1.45
CA HIS A 76 6.32 11.37 -0.30
C HIS A 76 7.13 10.24 0.34
N ILE A 77 8.35 10.57 0.77
CA ILE A 77 9.20 9.72 1.62
C ILE A 77 9.48 10.49 2.92
N ALA A 78 9.05 9.93 4.04
CA ALA A 78 9.31 10.50 5.36
C ALA A 78 10.69 10.07 5.88
N TYR A 79 11.53 11.04 6.23
CA TYR A 79 12.79 10.82 6.92
C TYR A 79 12.66 11.28 8.39
N PRO A 80 13.25 10.55 9.35
CA PRO A 80 13.36 11.02 10.71
C PRO A 80 14.37 12.17 10.81
N ALA A 81 14.52 12.77 12.00
CA ALA A 81 15.54 13.78 12.25
C ALA A 81 16.97 13.25 11.97
N ASP A 82 17.90 14.15 11.68
CA ASP A 82 19.26 13.80 11.23
C ASP A 82 20.01 12.89 12.21
N ASP A 83 19.82 13.11 13.51
CA ASP A 83 20.41 12.31 14.59
C ASP A 83 19.82 10.89 14.69
N GLN A 84 18.70 10.64 14.03
CA GLN A 84 17.99 9.34 13.99
C GLN A 84 18.21 8.57 12.68
N LEU A 85 18.82 9.19 11.66
CA LEU A 85 18.99 8.57 10.35
C LEU A 85 19.80 7.26 10.40
N ALA A 86 20.90 7.24 11.18
CA ALA A 86 21.75 6.06 11.30
C ALA A 86 20.99 4.88 11.94
N ALA A 87 20.26 5.13 13.03
CA ALA A 87 19.46 4.12 13.70
C ALA A 87 18.33 3.59 12.78
N ARG A 88 17.71 4.46 11.99
CA ARG A 88 16.68 4.07 11.02
C ARG A 88 17.25 3.17 9.92
N ALA A 89 18.45 3.46 9.43
CA ALA A 89 19.11 2.65 8.41
C ALA A 89 19.43 1.23 8.89
N GLU A 90 19.94 1.09 10.11
CA GLU A 90 20.16 -0.22 10.75
C GLU A 90 18.85 -1.02 10.87
N ALA A 91 17.78 -0.37 11.37
CA ALA A 91 16.50 -1.03 11.58
C ALA A 91 15.84 -1.54 10.28
N ILE A 92 16.00 -0.84 9.15
CA ILE A 92 15.43 -1.25 7.86
C ILE A 92 16.19 -2.45 7.25
N ARG A 93 17.49 -2.58 7.53
CA ARG A 93 18.33 -3.68 7.00
C ARG A 93 18.12 -5.00 7.74
N ALA A 94 17.56 -4.97 8.94
CA ALA A 94 17.31 -6.17 9.72
C ALA A 94 16.39 -7.14 8.96
N VAL A 95 16.89 -8.35 8.70
CA VAL A 95 16.09 -9.43 8.11
C VAL A 95 15.01 -9.83 9.11
N ARG A 96 13.75 -9.65 8.73
CA ARG A 96 12.61 -10.06 9.54
C ARG A 96 12.40 -11.57 9.36
N THR A 97 12.54 -12.34 10.44
CA THR A 97 12.03 -13.71 10.52
C THR A 97 10.54 -13.67 10.85
N LEU A 98 9.75 -14.45 10.12
CA LEU A 98 8.31 -14.61 10.33
C LEU A 98 8.02 -15.62 11.43
#